data_AF-A0A6A7B398-F1
#
_entry.id   AF-A0A6A7B398-F1
#
_cell.length_a   1.000
_cell.length_b   1.000
_cell.length_c   1.000
_cell.angle_alpha   90.00
_cell.angle_beta   90.00
_cell.angle_gamma   90.00
#
_symmetry.space_group_name_H-M   'P 1'
#
loop_
_entity.id
_entity.type
_entity.pdbx_description
1 polymer ?
#
loop_
_entity_poly.entity_id
_entity_poly.type
_entity_poly.pdbx_seq_one_letter_code
_entity_poly.pdbx_strand_id
1 'polypeptide(L)'
;MEKTALVPREEWKADFSWDANVLRSRIKTVLPGYDKWDPQTWPLIKRPLPYDQLQTLRAIQIPPVFLAYDQPIMEDESKRNSWEDVTLQTIEHSEQDLHYLFQLYPLNFDTKGVLRQSPHLPADEYKEWMSFVPKCRSKIVVLPIKLPVPTKRSSTKSASKAVSPDTAYAAIMKELVKTETASPDLLDELRQEITKLEERCCAEKVRADAAISQAKTRKAKLAHYLSRYEQLEDIYLRQKDETAEQQKRANTSEEKSRTLEATLETRTNELATARQAESAAKRQAQVAQDEASALKDKLYTLYHKTEEFQKKRELEARKKKVGDSASESREKKEKAGSGS
;
A
#
# COMPACT_ATOMS: atom_id res chain seq x y z
N MET A 1 -0.95 -22.18 20.61
CA MET A 1 -2.07 -21.49 19.95
C MET A 1 -2.25 -22.13 18.59
N GLU A 2 -3.37 -22.84 18.38
CA GLU A 2 -3.74 -23.32 17.04
C GLU A 2 -3.93 -22.09 16.15
N LYS A 3 -3.05 -21.94 15.14
CA LYS A 3 -3.22 -20.91 14.11
C LYS A 3 -4.44 -21.31 13.29
N THR A 4 -5.56 -20.63 13.48
CA THR A 4 -6.76 -20.81 12.68
C THR A 4 -6.39 -20.64 11.21
N ALA A 5 -6.73 -21.63 10.38
CA ALA A 5 -6.41 -21.60 8.96
C ALA A 5 -7.08 -20.39 8.32
N LEU A 6 -6.29 -19.51 7.70
CA LEU A 6 -6.84 -18.38 6.95
C LEU A 6 -7.41 -18.88 5.64
N VAL A 7 -8.66 -18.51 5.40
CA VAL A 7 -9.38 -18.81 4.17
C VAL A 7 -9.51 -17.50 3.38
N PRO A 8 -9.24 -17.50 2.05
CA PRO A 8 -9.50 -16.34 1.21
C PRO A 8 -10.94 -15.84 1.39
N ARG A 9 -11.11 -14.52 1.35
CA ARG A 9 -12.39 -13.88 1.72
C ARG A 9 -13.54 -14.33 0.82
N GLU A 10 -13.35 -14.25 -0.50
CA GLU A 10 -14.36 -14.60 -1.50
C GLU A 10 -13.69 -15.06 -2.81
N GLU A 11 -14.39 -15.91 -3.57
CA GLU A 11 -13.99 -16.29 -4.92
C GLU A 11 -14.21 -15.13 -5.90
N TRP A 12 -13.19 -14.80 -6.69
CA TRP A 12 -13.29 -13.79 -7.74
C TRP A 12 -14.11 -14.32 -8.92
N LYS A 13 -15.26 -13.67 -9.19
CA LYS A 13 -16.21 -14.08 -10.23
C LYS A 13 -16.31 -13.13 -11.43
N ALA A 14 -15.55 -12.04 -11.43
CA ALA A 14 -15.57 -11.04 -12.50
C ALA A 14 -14.44 -11.24 -13.51
N ASP A 15 -14.44 -10.45 -14.58
CA ASP A 15 -13.45 -10.57 -15.65
C ASP A 15 -12.01 -10.45 -15.14
N PHE A 16 -11.23 -11.49 -15.40
CA PHE A 16 -9.82 -11.57 -15.05
C PHE A 16 -8.95 -10.83 -16.07
N SER A 17 -7.92 -10.13 -15.59
CA SER A 17 -6.93 -9.43 -16.41
C SER A 17 -5.53 -9.84 -15.97
N TRP A 18 -4.68 -10.20 -16.92
CA TRP A 18 -3.26 -10.48 -16.66
C TRP A 18 -2.44 -9.20 -16.37
N ASP A 19 -2.98 -8.02 -16.67
CA ASP A 19 -2.45 -6.76 -16.15
C ASP A 19 -2.85 -6.59 -14.67
N ALA A 20 -1.86 -6.66 -13.78
CA ALA A 20 -2.05 -6.57 -12.33
C ALA A 20 -2.62 -5.20 -11.87
N ASN A 21 -2.31 -4.10 -12.55
CA ASN A 21 -2.84 -2.78 -12.20
C ASN A 21 -4.32 -2.67 -12.56
N VAL A 22 -4.69 -3.18 -13.73
CA VAL A 22 -6.08 -3.23 -14.18
C VAL A 22 -6.90 -4.15 -13.28
N LEU A 23 -6.38 -5.35 -12.99
CA LEU A 23 -7.06 -6.33 -12.15
C LEU A 23 -7.27 -5.80 -10.72
N ARG A 24 -6.23 -5.22 -10.10
CA ARG A 24 -6.36 -4.65 -8.74
C ARG A 24 -7.33 -3.46 -8.69
N SER A 25 -7.33 -2.59 -9.70
CA SER A 25 -8.30 -1.50 -9.77
C SER A 25 -9.73 -2.03 -9.80
N ARG A 26 -9.99 -3.08 -10.59
CA ARG A 26 -11.30 -3.75 -10.65
C ARG A 26 -11.65 -4.43 -9.32
N ILE A 27 -10.71 -5.14 -8.71
CA ILE A 27 -10.92 -5.79 -7.42
C ILE A 27 -11.27 -4.76 -6.37
N LYS A 28 -10.54 -3.65 -6.28
CA LYS A 28 -10.81 -2.58 -5.31
C LYS A 28 -12.20 -1.95 -5.50
N THR A 29 -12.70 -1.87 -6.74
CA THR A 29 -14.06 -1.38 -7.01
C THR A 29 -15.15 -2.36 -6.58
N VAL A 30 -14.92 -3.66 -6.71
CA VAL A 30 -15.90 -4.71 -6.40
C VAL A 30 -15.84 -5.14 -4.93
N LEU A 31 -14.63 -5.13 -4.36
CA LEU A 31 -14.30 -5.51 -2.99
C LEU A 31 -13.64 -4.30 -2.30
N PRO A 32 -14.42 -3.36 -1.73
CA PRO A 32 -13.88 -2.15 -1.11
C PRO A 32 -12.94 -2.42 0.06
N GLY A 33 -13.07 -3.59 0.69
CA GLY A 33 -12.22 -4.05 1.78
C GLY A 33 -10.97 -4.81 1.33
N TYR A 34 -10.61 -4.77 0.05
CA TYR A 34 -9.36 -5.32 -0.47
C TYR A 34 -8.15 -4.44 -0.09
N ASP A 35 -7.14 -5.06 0.50
CA ASP A 35 -5.82 -4.49 0.76
C ASP A 35 -4.73 -5.42 0.22
N LYS A 36 -3.84 -4.86 -0.60
CA LYS A 36 -2.70 -5.60 -1.17
C LYS A 36 -1.71 -6.09 -0.10
N TRP A 37 -1.68 -5.47 1.08
CA TRP A 37 -0.78 -5.86 2.17
C TRP A 37 -1.42 -6.80 3.19
N ASP A 38 -2.72 -7.07 3.08
CA ASP A 38 -3.44 -7.98 3.95
C ASP A 38 -3.95 -9.20 3.16
N PRO A 39 -3.26 -10.35 3.23
CA PRO A 39 -3.68 -11.57 2.55
C PRO A 39 -5.10 -12.02 2.88
N GLN A 40 -5.63 -11.69 4.06
CA GLN A 40 -7.00 -12.05 4.44
C GLN A 40 -8.06 -11.40 3.54
N THR A 41 -7.69 -10.28 2.90
CA THR A 41 -8.57 -9.55 2.01
C THR A 41 -8.45 -9.98 0.55
N TRP A 42 -7.50 -10.86 0.24
CA TRP A 42 -7.25 -11.27 -1.14
C TRP A 42 -8.36 -12.20 -1.63
N PRO A 43 -8.90 -11.94 -2.84
CA PRO A 43 -9.86 -12.85 -3.44
C PRO A 43 -9.15 -14.10 -3.98
N LEU A 44 -9.90 -15.21 -4.01
CA LEU A 44 -9.44 -16.48 -4.59
C LEU A 44 -9.77 -16.55 -6.09
N ILE A 45 -8.74 -16.71 -6.91
CA ILE A 45 -8.83 -16.91 -8.35
C ILE A 45 -8.87 -18.41 -8.63
N LYS A 46 -10.03 -18.96 -8.97
CA LYS A 46 -10.19 -20.39 -9.35
C LYS A 46 -10.16 -20.66 -10.85
N ARG A 47 -10.48 -19.66 -11.67
CA ARG A 47 -10.45 -19.75 -13.14
C ARG A 47 -10.02 -18.42 -13.75
N PRO A 48 -8.76 -18.25 -14.17
CA PRO A 48 -8.46 -17.25 -15.19
C PRO A 48 -9.23 -17.66 -16.47
N LEU A 49 -9.77 -16.69 -17.20
CA LEU A 49 -10.62 -16.88 -18.40
C LEU A 49 -10.09 -17.97 -19.36
N PRO A 50 -10.98 -18.67 -20.10
CA PRO A 50 -10.63 -19.81 -20.93
C PRO A 50 -9.51 -19.50 -21.94
N TYR A 51 -8.66 -20.51 -22.09
CA TYR A 51 -7.36 -20.54 -22.77
C TYR A 51 -7.33 -20.00 -24.20
N ASP A 52 -8.46 -19.95 -24.90
CA ASP A 52 -8.49 -19.88 -26.37
C ASP A 52 -8.25 -18.48 -26.95
N GLN A 53 -8.23 -17.42 -26.14
CA GLN A 53 -7.98 -16.04 -26.59
C GLN A 53 -6.56 -15.52 -26.31
N LEU A 54 -5.68 -16.31 -25.67
CA LEU A 54 -4.43 -15.81 -25.09
C LEU A 54 -3.15 -16.28 -25.78
N GLN A 55 -3.22 -16.98 -26.92
CA GLN A 55 -2.01 -17.49 -27.59
C GLN A 55 -1.00 -16.40 -27.98
N THR A 56 -1.43 -15.14 -28.13
CA THR A 56 -0.58 -14.02 -28.57
C THR A 56 0.13 -13.27 -27.44
N LEU A 57 -0.26 -13.45 -26.17
CA LEU A 57 0.32 -12.76 -25.01
C LEU A 57 1.21 -13.66 -24.14
N ARG A 58 1.32 -14.95 -24.51
CA ARG A 58 1.81 -16.08 -23.70
C ARG A 58 3.31 -16.21 -23.50
N ALA A 59 4.14 -15.31 -24.02
CA ALA A 59 5.58 -15.55 -23.98
C ALA A 59 6.20 -15.37 -22.58
N ILE A 60 5.70 -14.46 -21.73
CA ILE A 60 6.36 -14.08 -20.47
C ILE A 60 5.39 -13.37 -19.50
N GLN A 61 4.22 -13.94 -19.18
CA GLN A 61 3.32 -13.28 -18.21
C GLN A 61 3.32 -14.03 -16.87
N ILE A 62 3.99 -13.40 -15.90
CA ILE A 62 3.95 -13.77 -14.49
C ILE A 62 2.52 -13.54 -13.97
N PRO A 63 1.93 -14.48 -13.20
CA PRO A 63 0.61 -14.28 -12.59
C PRO A 63 0.54 -12.98 -11.77
N PRO A 64 -0.55 -12.19 -11.90
CA PRO A 64 -0.75 -11.00 -11.09
C PRO A 64 -0.59 -11.24 -9.59
N VAL A 65 0.12 -10.33 -8.94
CA VAL A 65 0.58 -10.45 -7.55
C VAL A 65 -0.47 -9.88 -6.56
N PHE A 66 -0.40 -10.28 -5.28
CA PHE A 66 -1.34 -9.90 -4.20
C PHE A 66 -2.75 -10.48 -4.36
N LEU A 67 -2.83 -11.74 -4.79
CA LEU A 67 -4.07 -12.49 -5.00
C LEU A 67 -3.87 -13.93 -4.54
N ALA A 68 -4.93 -14.59 -4.10
CA ALA A 68 -4.90 -16.02 -3.85
C ALA A 68 -5.26 -16.76 -5.15
N TYR A 69 -4.45 -17.73 -5.58
CA TYR A 69 -4.77 -18.59 -6.72
C TYR A 69 -5.18 -19.98 -6.24
N ASP A 70 -6.00 -20.66 -7.03
CA ASP A 70 -6.29 -22.06 -6.78
C ASP A 70 -5.10 -22.93 -7.22
N GLN A 71 -4.88 -24.02 -6.49
CA GLN A 71 -3.72 -24.90 -6.65
C GLN A 71 -3.54 -25.42 -8.09
N PRO A 72 -4.59 -25.83 -8.83
CA PRO A 72 -4.45 -26.35 -10.19
C PRO A 72 -3.91 -25.33 -11.20
N ILE A 73 -4.26 -24.05 -11.07
CA ILE A 73 -3.77 -22.98 -11.95
C ILE A 73 -2.25 -22.89 -11.84
N MET A 74 -1.77 -23.02 -10.61
CA MET A 74 -0.39 -22.75 -10.28
C MET A 74 0.50 -23.96 -10.47
N GLU A 75 -0.04 -25.17 -10.33
CA GLU A 75 0.61 -26.36 -10.85
C GLU A 75 0.84 -26.26 -12.37
N ASP A 76 -0.13 -25.76 -13.14
CA ASP A 76 0.02 -25.54 -14.58
C ASP A 76 1.06 -24.43 -14.90
N GLU A 77 1.02 -23.30 -14.19
CA GLU A 77 2.02 -22.22 -14.34
C GLU A 77 3.43 -22.65 -13.93
N SER A 78 3.57 -23.42 -12.84
CA SER A 78 4.86 -23.94 -12.36
C SER A 78 5.52 -24.93 -13.31
N LYS A 79 4.72 -25.68 -14.09
CA LYS A 79 5.20 -26.58 -15.13
C LYS A 79 5.65 -25.84 -16.38
N ARG A 80 5.10 -24.64 -16.63
CA ARG A 80 5.39 -23.81 -17.81
C ARG A 80 6.57 -22.89 -17.60
N ASN A 81 6.60 -22.23 -16.45
CA ASN A 81 7.69 -21.38 -16.04
C ASN A 81 8.66 -22.24 -15.23
N SER A 82 9.71 -22.75 -15.89
CA SER A 82 10.85 -23.30 -15.18
C SER A 82 11.36 -22.21 -14.23
N TRP A 83 11.16 -22.40 -12.93
CA TRP A 83 11.68 -21.49 -11.90
C TRP A 83 13.22 -21.47 -11.88
N GLU A 84 13.86 -22.37 -12.63
CA GLU A 84 15.30 -22.45 -12.81
C GLU A 84 15.85 -21.28 -13.64
N ASP A 85 15.04 -20.68 -14.52
CA ASP A 85 15.43 -19.55 -15.39
C ASP A 85 15.13 -18.16 -14.80
N VAL A 86 14.39 -18.09 -13.69
CA VAL A 86 14.28 -16.83 -12.92
C VAL A 86 15.62 -16.64 -12.23
N THR A 87 16.51 -15.88 -12.86
CA THR A 87 17.85 -15.59 -12.36
C THR A 87 17.75 -14.93 -10.97
N LEU A 88 17.81 -15.74 -9.92
CA LEU A 88 18.01 -15.35 -8.51
C LEU A 88 19.36 -14.66 -8.28
N GLN A 89 20.12 -14.36 -9.34
CA GLN A 89 21.47 -13.81 -9.32
C GLN A 89 21.57 -12.39 -8.75
N THR A 90 20.47 -11.70 -8.50
CA THR A 90 20.47 -10.29 -8.07
C THR A 90 19.77 -10.03 -6.74
N ILE A 91 19.28 -11.07 -6.06
CA ILE A 91 18.56 -10.93 -4.78
C ILE A 91 19.61 -10.93 -3.67
N GLU A 92 20.20 -9.76 -3.42
CA GLU A 92 20.99 -9.52 -2.21
C GLU A 92 20.07 -9.63 -0.97
N HIS A 93 20.69 -9.88 0.19
CA HIS A 93 20.02 -10.37 1.40
C HIS A 93 19.16 -9.33 2.14
N SER A 94 18.50 -8.40 1.46
CA SER A 94 17.62 -7.42 2.09
C SER A 94 16.19 -7.97 2.24
N GLU A 95 15.51 -7.59 3.33
CA GLU A 95 14.09 -7.91 3.54
C GLU A 95 13.18 -7.40 2.41
N GLN A 96 13.62 -6.36 1.69
CA GLN A 96 12.92 -5.81 0.53
C GLN A 96 13.03 -6.73 -0.70
N ASP A 97 14.13 -7.47 -0.86
CA ASP A 97 14.33 -8.37 -1.99
C ASP A 97 13.51 -9.68 -1.83
N LEU A 98 13.24 -10.08 -0.58
CA LEU A 98 12.32 -11.16 -0.25
C LEU A 98 10.86 -10.83 -0.61
N HIS A 99 10.50 -9.54 -0.62
CA HIS A 99 9.17 -9.09 -1.01
C HIS A 99 8.86 -9.36 -2.49
N TYR A 100 9.87 -9.29 -3.36
CA TYR A 100 9.72 -9.59 -4.79
C TYR A 100 9.52 -11.08 -5.07
N LEU A 101 10.07 -11.96 -4.24
CA LEU A 101 9.82 -13.40 -4.35
C LEU A 101 8.38 -13.72 -3.97
N PHE A 102 7.87 -13.14 -2.88
CA PHE A 102 6.52 -13.41 -2.36
C PHE A 102 5.37 -13.13 -3.34
N GLN A 103 5.61 -12.24 -4.29
CA GLN A 103 4.67 -11.93 -5.36
C GLN A 103 4.28 -13.15 -6.22
N LEU A 104 5.04 -14.24 -6.12
CA LEU A 104 4.94 -15.42 -6.94
C LEU A 104 4.36 -16.60 -6.14
N TYR A 105 3.22 -17.14 -6.59
CA TYR A 105 2.58 -18.31 -5.97
C TYR A 105 3.42 -19.56 -6.24
N PRO A 106 4.27 -19.98 -5.31
CA PRO A 106 3.74 -20.79 -4.23
C PRO A 106 3.84 -20.08 -2.87
N LEU A 107 4.29 -18.83 -2.87
CA LEU A 107 4.62 -18.13 -1.64
C LEU A 107 3.42 -17.49 -0.94
N ASN A 108 2.23 -17.46 -1.56
CA ASN A 108 1.00 -16.96 -0.91
C ASN A 108 0.41 -17.96 0.09
N PHE A 109 0.71 -19.26 -0.09
CA PHE A 109 0.25 -20.34 0.77
C PHE A 109 1.43 -20.94 1.54
N ASP A 110 1.17 -21.49 2.71
CA ASP A 110 2.17 -22.23 3.48
C ASP A 110 2.36 -23.66 2.94
N THR A 111 3.32 -24.39 3.50
CA THR A 111 3.60 -25.79 3.13
C THR A 111 2.43 -26.74 3.37
N LYS A 112 1.39 -26.31 4.09
CA LYS A 112 0.17 -27.04 4.39
C LYS A 112 -1.01 -26.62 3.51
N GLY A 113 -0.79 -25.72 2.55
CA GLY A 113 -1.83 -25.21 1.65
C GLY A 113 -2.78 -24.21 2.32
N VAL A 114 -2.37 -23.58 3.43
CA VAL A 114 -3.14 -22.53 4.12
C VAL A 114 -2.66 -21.16 3.66
N LEU A 115 -3.58 -20.22 3.46
CA LEU A 115 -3.21 -18.84 3.10
C LEU A 115 -2.39 -18.21 4.22
N ARG A 116 -1.30 -17.53 3.88
CA ARG A 116 -0.42 -16.93 4.88
C ARG A 116 -1.05 -15.71 5.55
N GLN A 117 -0.63 -15.46 6.79
CA GLN A 117 -1.10 -14.29 7.55
C GLN A 117 -0.42 -12.99 7.14
N SER A 118 0.70 -13.08 6.42
CA SER A 118 1.56 -11.95 6.10
C SER A 118 2.01 -12.04 4.64
N PRO A 119 2.16 -10.89 3.94
CA PRO A 119 2.68 -10.82 2.58
C PRO A 119 4.21 -10.99 2.51
N HIS A 120 4.87 -11.40 3.59
CA HIS A 120 6.29 -11.77 3.61
C HIS A 120 6.48 -13.22 4.04
N LEU A 121 7.48 -13.89 3.47
CA LEU A 121 7.84 -15.25 3.85
C LEU A 121 8.56 -15.22 5.20
N PRO A 122 8.07 -15.93 6.24
CA PRO A 122 8.78 -16.05 7.50
C PRO A 122 10.17 -16.66 7.27
N ALA A 123 11.17 -16.19 8.02
CA ALA A 123 12.58 -16.59 7.83
C ALA A 123 12.80 -18.12 7.87
N ASP A 124 12.01 -18.84 8.68
CA ASP A 124 12.11 -20.29 8.81
C ASP A 124 11.60 -21.02 7.56
N GLU A 125 10.50 -20.56 6.98
CA GLU A 125 9.93 -21.12 5.76
C GLU A 125 10.75 -20.74 4.52
N TYR A 126 11.40 -19.59 4.52
CA TYR A 126 12.37 -19.22 3.49
C TYR A 126 13.54 -20.21 3.43
N LYS A 127 14.09 -20.61 4.58
CA LYS A 127 15.16 -21.63 4.62
C LYS A 127 14.69 -22.97 4.06
N GLU A 128 13.48 -23.37 4.38
CA GLU A 128 12.88 -24.61 3.88
C GLU A 128 12.66 -24.54 2.36
N TRP A 129 12.06 -23.45 1.87
CA TRP A 129 11.87 -23.21 0.45
C TRP A 129 13.19 -23.18 -0.34
N MET A 130 14.21 -22.49 0.18
CA MET A 130 15.56 -22.48 -0.38
C MET A 130 16.21 -23.87 -0.45
N SER A 131 15.75 -24.82 0.36
CA SER A 131 16.19 -26.22 0.29
C SER A 131 15.46 -27.04 -0.78
N PHE A 132 14.22 -26.65 -1.13
CA PHE A 132 13.40 -27.26 -2.19
C PHE A 132 13.76 -26.76 -3.59
N VAL A 133 14.21 -25.51 -3.73
CA VAL A 133 14.76 -25.02 -5.00
C VAL A 133 15.98 -25.86 -5.33
N PRO A 134 15.93 -26.72 -6.38
CA PRO A 134 17.01 -27.63 -6.69
C PRO A 134 18.28 -26.83 -6.88
N LYS A 135 19.24 -27.00 -5.97
CA LYS A 135 20.60 -26.44 -5.98
C LYS A 135 20.89 -25.54 -7.20
N CYS A 136 20.48 -24.27 -7.10
CA CYS A 136 21.25 -23.16 -7.69
C CYS A 136 22.66 -23.06 -7.05
N ARG A 137 23.09 -24.06 -6.27
CA ARG A 137 24.50 -24.46 -6.14
C ARG A 137 24.98 -25.17 -7.41
N SER A 138 24.91 -24.49 -8.53
CA SER A 138 25.60 -24.88 -9.76
C SER A 138 26.48 -23.72 -10.16
N LYS A 139 27.64 -23.64 -9.49
CA LYS A 139 28.72 -22.70 -9.78
C LYS A 139 28.25 -21.25 -9.73
N ILE A 140 28.52 -20.60 -8.59
CA ILE A 140 29.15 -19.29 -8.69
C ILE A 140 30.48 -19.56 -9.43
N VAL A 141 30.42 -19.70 -10.75
CA VAL A 141 31.46 -19.11 -11.56
C VAL A 141 31.20 -17.65 -11.22
N VAL A 142 31.96 -17.12 -10.26
CA VAL A 142 32.51 -15.80 -10.51
C VAL A 142 33.24 -16.07 -11.82
N LEU A 143 32.53 -15.93 -12.94
CA LEU A 143 33.18 -15.44 -14.11
C LEU A 143 33.64 -14.12 -13.53
N PRO A 144 34.94 -13.94 -13.23
CA PRO A 144 35.40 -12.58 -13.14
C PRO A 144 34.74 -11.92 -14.33
N ILE A 145 34.05 -10.82 -14.08
CA ILE A 145 33.81 -9.89 -15.16
C ILE A 145 35.23 -9.49 -15.56
N LYS A 146 35.89 -10.36 -16.34
CA LYS A 146 36.63 -9.99 -17.50
C LYS A 146 35.55 -9.35 -18.36
N LEU A 147 35.18 -8.11 -17.96
CA LEU A 147 35.21 -6.98 -18.86
C LEU A 147 36.27 -7.38 -19.86
N PRO A 148 35.96 -7.53 -21.15
CA PRO A 148 37.03 -7.65 -22.10
C PRO A 148 37.93 -6.46 -21.78
N VAL A 149 39.04 -6.75 -21.07
CA VAL A 149 40.17 -5.87 -20.93
C VAL A 149 40.32 -5.45 -22.36
N PRO A 150 40.21 -4.15 -22.70
CA PRO A 150 40.36 -3.71 -24.06
C PRO A 150 41.67 -4.33 -24.45
N THR A 151 41.59 -5.41 -25.23
CA THR A 151 42.75 -6.21 -25.54
C THR A 151 43.45 -5.19 -26.38
N LYS A 152 44.52 -4.60 -25.82
CA LYS A 152 45.36 -3.65 -26.54
C LYS A 152 45.47 -4.32 -27.88
N ARG A 153 44.84 -3.70 -28.90
CA ARG A 153 44.99 -4.14 -30.27
C ARG A 153 46.49 -4.18 -30.39
N SER A 154 47.08 -5.38 -30.32
CA SER A 154 48.45 -5.52 -30.71
C SER A 154 48.32 -5.15 -32.17
N SER A 155 48.79 -3.96 -32.49
CA SER A 155 49.15 -3.56 -33.82
C SER A 155 50.33 -4.44 -34.24
N THR A 156 50.16 -5.75 -34.23
CA THR A 156 50.88 -6.61 -35.12
C THR A 156 50.26 -6.30 -36.47
N LYS A 157 50.94 -5.37 -37.15
CA LYS A 157 50.99 -5.28 -38.59
C LYS A 157 51.35 -6.66 -39.17
N SER A 158 50.45 -7.64 -39.07
CA SER A 158 50.41 -8.69 -40.07
C SER A 158 49.52 -8.11 -41.14
N ALA A 159 50.17 -7.49 -42.13
CA ALA A 159 49.54 -7.26 -43.41
C ALA A 159 49.03 -8.62 -43.89
N SER A 160 47.75 -8.92 -43.62
CA SER A 160 47.05 -9.89 -44.43
C SER A 160 47.14 -9.31 -45.82
N LYS A 161 47.99 -9.91 -46.66
CA LYS A 161 47.95 -9.73 -48.11
C LYS A 161 46.57 -10.20 -48.54
N ALA A 162 45.57 -9.34 -48.35
CA ALA A 162 44.27 -9.47 -48.96
C ALA A 162 44.53 -9.22 -50.44
N VAL A 163 44.83 -10.30 -51.16
CA VAL A 163 44.96 -10.28 -52.59
C VAL A 163 43.59 -9.87 -53.12
N SER A 164 43.55 -8.77 -53.88
CA SER A 164 42.32 -8.35 -54.56
C SER A 164 41.76 -9.53 -55.37
N PRO A 165 40.43 -9.73 -55.41
CA PRO A 165 39.80 -10.77 -56.23
C PRO A 165 40.34 -10.79 -57.67
N ASP A 166 40.62 -9.62 -58.24
CA ASP A 166 41.16 -9.48 -59.60
C ASP A 166 42.61 -9.98 -59.71
N THR A 167 43.41 -9.81 -58.65
CA THR A 167 44.80 -10.29 -58.61
C THR A 167 44.86 -11.79 -58.35
N ALA A 168 43.92 -12.35 -57.57
CA ALA A 168 43.78 -13.78 -57.37
C ALA A 168 43.30 -14.46 -58.67
N TYR A 169 42.31 -13.87 -59.35
CA TYR A 169 41.82 -14.34 -60.64
C TYR A 169 42.92 -14.31 -61.71
N ALA A 170 43.69 -13.22 -61.82
CA ALA A 170 44.80 -13.12 -62.76
C ALA A 170 45.92 -14.14 -62.48
N ALA A 171 46.19 -14.47 -61.21
CA ALA A 171 47.16 -15.50 -60.85
C ALA A 171 46.69 -16.91 -61.22
N ILE A 172 45.41 -17.23 -60.97
CA ILE A 172 44.79 -18.51 -61.33
C ILE A 172 44.76 -18.70 -62.85
N MET A 173 44.35 -17.67 -63.60
CA MET A 173 44.35 -17.71 -65.07
C MET A 173 45.77 -17.89 -65.66
N LYS A 174 46.79 -17.34 -64.99
CA LYS A 174 48.19 -17.48 -65.41
C LYS A 174 48.79 -18.86 -65.11
N GLU A 175 48.28 -19.56 -64.09
CA GLU A 175 48.59 -20.97 -63.86
C GLU A 175 47.83 -21.89 -64.82
N LEU A 176 46.55 -21.62 -65.11
CA LEU A 176 45.76 -22.39 -66.07
C LEU A 176 46.39 -22.40 -67.47
N VAL A 177 46.97 -21.29 -67.92
CA VAL A 177 47.70 -21.19 -69.19
C VAL A 177 48.98 -22.04 -69.22
N LYS A 178 49.57 -22.40 -68.05
CA LYS A 178 50.71 -23.32 -67.97
C LYS A 178 50.30 -24.80 -67.96
N THR A 179 49.02 -25.10 -67.73
CA THR A 179 48.50 -26.48 -67.60
C THR A 179 48.07 -27.14 -68.91
N GLU A 180 48.28 -26.52 -70.08
CA GLU A 180 48.05 -27.16 -71.39
C GLU A 180 48.92 -28.42 -71.65
N THR A 181 49.88 -28.71 -70.76
CA THR A 181 50.65 -29.97 -70.71
C THR A 181 50.66 -30.61 -69.30
N ALA A 182 49.63 -30.36 -68.48
CA ALA A 182 49.57 -30.89 -67.12
C ALA A 182 49.28 -32.40 -67.09
N SER A 183 50.04 -33.11 -66.24
CA SER A 183 49.81 -34.52 -65.92
C SER A 183 48.39 -34.71 -65.35
N PRO A 184 47.67 -35.80 -65.69
CA PRO A 184 46.35 -36.11 -65.13
C PRO A 184 46.28 -36.04 -63.60
N ASP A 185 47.36 -36.43 -62.91
CA ASP A 185 47.44 -36.41 -61.44
C ASP A 185 47.37 -35.00 -60.86
N LEU A 186 47.95 -34.00 -61.55
CA LEU A 186 47.92 -32.59 -61.12
C LEU A 186 46.52 -31.98 -61.29
N LEU A 187 45.80 -32.41 -62.34
CA LEU A 187 44.42 -31.98 -62.57
C LEU A 187 43.47 -32.55 -61.51
N ASP A 188 43.69 -33.78 -61.05
CA ASP A 188 42.90 -34.37 -59.96
C ASP A 188 43.20 -33.71 -58.60
N GLU A 189 44.45 -33.35 -58.30
CA GLU A 189 44.79 -32.56 -57.11
C GLU A 189 44.10 -31.19 -57.11
N LEU A 190 44.15 -30.46 -58.23
CA LEU A 190 43.49 -29.16 -58.37
C LEU A 190 41.96 -29.28 -58.23
N ARG A 191 41.35 -30.34 -58.77
CA ARG A 191 39.91 -30.61 -58.60
C ARG A 191 39.55 -30.88 -57.14
N GLN A 192 40.37 -31.65 -56.41
CA GLN A 192 40.16 -31.87 -54.98
C GLN A 192 40.32 -30.59 -54.17
N GLU A 193 41.27 -29.73 -54.53
CA GLU A 193 41.52 -28.47 -53.84
C GLU A 193 40.39 -27.44 -54.10
N ILE A 194 39.87 -27.37 -55.33
CA ILE A 194 38.66 -26.60 -55.65
C ILE A 194 37.48 -27.09 -54.82
N THR A 195 37.25 -28.41 -54.76
CA THR A 195 36.13 -28.99 -53.98
C THR A 195 36.25 -28.62 -52.49
N LYS A 196 37.45 -28.73 -51.90
CA LYS A 196 37.71 -28.32 -50.51
C LYS A 196 37.49 -26.82 -50.28
N LEU A 197 37.83 -25.97 -51.25
CA LEU A 197 37.60 -24.53 -51.18
C LEU A 197 36.12 -24.18 -51.28
N GLU A 198 35.36 -24.87 -52.13
CA GLU A 198 33.91 -24.73 -52.24
C GLU A 198 33.19 -25.14 -50.95
N GLU A 199 33.59 -26.25 -50.34
CA GLU A 199 33.08 -26.70 -49.04
C GLU A 199 33.36 -25.67 -47.93
N ARG A 200 34.57 -25.13 -47.86
CA ARG A 200 34.93 -24.07 -46.91
C ARG A 200 34.12 -22.80 -47.15
N CYS A 201 33.95 -22.39 -48.40
CA CYS A 201 33.16 -21.22 -48.77
C CYS A 201 31.69 -21.40 -48.37
N CYS A 202 31.12 -22.59 -48.60
CA CYS A 202 29.76 -22.92 -48.16
C CYS A 202 29.62 -22.86 -46.64
N ALA A 203 30.57 -23.46 -45.89
CA ALA A 203 30.57 -23.42 -44.43
C ALA A 203 30.68 -21.98 -43.88
N GLU A 204 31.51 -21.12 -44.48
CA GLU A 204 31.63 -19.72 -44.09
C GLU A 204 30.38 -18.91 -44.41
N LYS A 205 29.69 -19.16 -45.54
CA LYS A 205 28.40 -18.53 -45.83
C LYS A 205 27.35 -18.85 -44.76
N VAL A 206 27.24 -20.12 -44.35
CA VAL A 206 26.31 -20.53 -43.28
C VAL A 206 26.65 -19.85 -41.95
N ARG A 207 27.94 -19.74 -41.61
CA ARG A 207 28.38 -19.00 -40.42
C ARG A 207 28.04 -17.51 -40.49
N ALA A 208 28.26 -16.87 -41.65
CA ALA A 208 27.94 -15.47 -41.86
C ALA A 208 26.43 -15.21 -41.72
N ASP A 209 25.59 -16.06 -42.31
CA ASP A 209 24.13 -15.96 -42.22
C ASP A 209 23.64 -16.14 -40.78
N ALA A 210 24.21 -17.10 -40.04
CA ALA A 210 23.92 -17.30 -38.62
C ALA A 210 24.31 -16.07 -37.78
N ALA A 211 25.48 -15.47 -38.05
CA ALA A 211 25.94 -14.26 -37.37
C ALA A 211 25.03 -13.06 -37.67
N ILE A 212 24.58 -12.90 -38.91
CA ILE A 212 23.63 -11.85 -39.31
C ILE A 212 22.29 -12.04 -38.59
N SER A 213 21.76 -13.27 -38.54
CA SER A 213 20.52 -13.59 -37.82
C SER A 213 20.64 -13.29 -36.32
N GLN A 214 21.77 -13.66 -35.70
CA GLN A 214 22.02 -13.36 -34.30
C GLN A 214 22.15 -11.86 -34.04
N ALA A 215 22.82 -11.11 -34.93
CA ALA A 215 22.94 -9.66 -34.84
C ALA A 215 21.59 -8.95 -34.94
N LYS A 216 20.71 -9.39 -35.87
CA LYS A 216 19.33 -8.89 -35.98
C LYS A 216 18.54 -9.13 -34.70
N THR A 217 18.63 -10.33 -34.14
CA THR A 217 17.95 -10.69 -32.89
C THR A 217 18.45 -9.84 -31.71
N ARG A 218 19.78 -9.65 -31.60
CA ARG A 218 20.37 -8.79 -30.56
C ARG A 218 19.93 -7.34 -30.70
N LYS A 219 19.87 -6.81 -31.93
CA LYS A 219 19.37 -5.45 -32.19
C LYS A 219 17.91 -5.28 -31.77
N ALA A 220 17.06 -6.26 -32.07
CA ALA A 220 15.66 -6.24 -31.65
C ALA A 220 15.52 -6.27 -30.12
N LYS A 221 16.30 -7.12 -29.43
CA LYS A 221 16.35 -7.15 -27.96
C LYS A 221 16.81 -5.82 -27.36
N LEU A 222 17.84 -5.19 -27.95
CA LEU A 222 18.34 -3.90 -27.49
C LEU A 222 17.28 -2.80 -27.63
N ALA A 223 16.56 -2.75 -28.76
CA ALA A 223 15.46 -1.81 -28.95
C ALA A 223 14.33 -2.01 -27.92
N HIS A 224 14.00 -3.27 -27.62
CA HIS A 224 13.03 -3.60 -26.57
C HIS A 224 13.50 -3.14 -25.18
N TYR A 225 14.77 -3.34 -24.83
CA TYR A 225 15.30 -2.88 -23.55
C TYR A 225 15.33 -1.36 -23.42
N LEU A 226 15.67 -0.63 -24.50
CA LEU A 226 15.62 0.83 -24.50
C LEU A 226 14.20 1.35 -24.28
N SER A 227 13.21 0.80 -25.00
CA SER A 227 11.80 1.18 -24.81
C SER A 227 11.31 0.88 -23.39
N ARG A 228 11.71 -0.27 -22.81
CA ARG A 228 11.38 -0.60 -21.42
C ARG A 228 12.04 0.35 -20.43
N TYR A 229 13.27 0.79 -20.70
CA TYR A 229 13.97 1.76 -19.86
C TYR A 229 13.26 3.12 -19.86
N GLU A 230 12.89 3.63 -21.04
CA GLU A 230 12.11 4.88 -21.18
C GLU A 230 10.77 4.82 -20.41
N GLN A 231 10.05 3.69 -20.51
CA GLN A 231 8.80 3.50 -19.75
C GLN A 231 9.02 3.51 -18.23
N LEU A 232 10.11 2.90 -17.75
CA LEU A 232 10.44 2.88 -16.33
C LEU A 232 10.86 4.27 -15.82
N GLU A 233 11.58 5.03 -16.64
CA GLU A 233 11.95 6.41 -16.34
C GLU A 233 10.72 7.32 -16.22
N ASP A 234 9.76 7.19 -17.14
CA ASP A 234 8.47 7.89 -17.07
C ASP A 234 7.68 7.54 -15.81
N ILE A 235 7.61 6.25 -15.44
CA ILE A 235 6.94 5.81 -14.22
C ILE A 235 7.62 6.39 -12.98
N TYR A 236 8.96 6.37 -12.95
CA TYR A 236 9.74 6.93 -11.85
C TYR A 236 9.48 8.42 -11.66
N LEU A 237 9.46 9.19 -12.77
CA LEU A 237 9.16 10.63 -12.72
C LEU A 237 7.74 10.90 -12.21
N ARG A 238 6.73 10.15 -12.68
CA ARG A 238 5.35 10.29 -12.19
C ARG A 238 5.23 9.97 -10.69
N GLN A 239 5.88 8.90 -10.23
CA GLN A 239 5.88 8.56 -8.81
C GLN A 239 6.55 9.64 -7.95
N LYS A 240 7.62 10.25 -8.46
CA LYS A 240 8.29 11.36 -7.79
C LYS A 240 7.38 12.58 -7.65
N ASP A 241 6.60 12.90 -8.69
CA ASP A 241 5.65 14.02 -8.63
C ASP A 241 4.46 13.71 -7.70
N GLU A 242 3.92 12.49 -7.76
CA GLU A 242 2.84 12.04 -6.88
C GLU A 242 3.25 12.06 -5.40
N THR A 243 4.46 11.60 -5.09
CA THR A 243 4.99 11.63 -3.71
C THR A 243 5.20 13.07 -3.21
N ALA A 244 5.67 13.97 -4.07
CA ALA A 244 5.78 15.39 -3.74
C ALA A 244 4.40 16.04 -3.48
N GLU A 245 3.38 15.71 -4.27
CA GLU A 245 2.02 16.17 -4.02
C GLU A 245 1.43 15.60 -2.73
N GLN A 246 1.61 14.31 -2.48
CA GLN A 246 1.14 13.66 -1.24
C GLN A 246 1.78 14.31 -0.01
N GLN A 247 3.07 14.63 -0.07
CA GLN A 247 3.75 15.34 1.02
C GLN A 247 3.16 16.73 1.25
N LYS A 248 2.86 17.49 0.18
CA LYS A 248 2.18 18.79 0.31
C LYS A 248 0.82 18.66 0.97
N ARG A 249 0.01 17.67 0.54
CA ARG A 249 -1.32 17.41 1.13
C ARG A 249 -1.21 17.01 2.60
N ALA A 250 -0.24 16.18 2.96
CA ALA A 250 0.03 15.78 4.33
C ALA A 250 0.37 16.99 5.20
N ASN A 251 1.32 17.83 4.77
CA ASN A 251 1.72 19.03 5.50
C ASN A 251 0.52 19.99 5.72
N THR A 252 -0.29 20.24 4.68
CA THR A 252 -1.50 21.06 4.81
C THR A 252 -2.52 20.44 5.77
N SER A 253 -2.65 19.12 5.79
CA SER A 253 -3.53 18.44 6.74
C SER A 253 -3.02 18.57 8.17
N GLU A 254 -1.71 18.42 8.39
CA GLU A 254 -1.10 18.59 9.72
C GLU A 254 -1.27 20.02 10.25
N GLU A 255 -1.08 21.04 9.42
CA GLU A 255 -1.33 22.43 9.79
C GLU A 255 -2.78 22.67 10.21
N LYS A 256 -3.74 22.09 9.48
CA LYS A 256 -5.16 22.16 9.84
C LYS A 256 -5.45 21.45 11.15
N SER A 257 -4.88 20.27 11.38
CA SER A 257 -5.03 19.54 12.65
C SER A 257 -4.49 20.35 13.83
N ARG A 258 -3.31 20.94 13.72
CA ARG A 258 -2.74 21.81 14.77
C ARG A 258 -3.64 23.02 15.07
N THR A 259 -4.22 23.61 14.03
CA THR A 259 -5.15 24.74 14.18
C THR A 259 -6.43 24.32 14.91
N LEU A 260 -6.96 23.14 14.58
CA LEU A 260 -8.14 22.59 15.25
C LEU A 260 -7.84 22.23 16.71
N GLU A 261 -6.67 21.65 17.00
CA GLU A 261 -6.22 21.35 18.36
C GLU A 261 -6.13 22.63 19.21
N ALA A 262 -5.48 23.69 18.71
CA ALA A 262 -5.41 24.98 19.40
C ALA A 262 -6.80 25.58 19.64
N THR A 263 -7.72 25.44 18.68
CA THR A 263 -9.10 25.91 18.81
C THR A 263 -9.86 25.10 19.88
N LEU A 264 -9.69 23.78 19.90
CA LEU A 264 -10.29 22.90 20.89
C LEU A 264 -9.77 23.21 22.29
N GLU A 265 -8.47 23.42 22.46
CA GLU A 265 -7.89 23.82 23.73
C GLU A 265 -8.49 25.15 24.24
N THR A 266 -8.59 26.14 23.35
CA THR A 266 -9.23 27.43 23.67
C THR A 266 -10.68 27.24 24.12
N ARG A 267 -11.48 26.46 23.38
CA ARG A 267 -12.88 26.16 23.73
C ARG A 267 -13.00 25.39 25.04
N THR A 268 -12.06 24.51 25.33
CA THR A 268 -12.04 23.74 26.58
C THR A 268 -11.80 24.66 27.78
N ASN A 269 -10.89 25.63 27.64
CA ASN A 269 -10.61 26.65 28.65
C ASN A 269 -11.80 27.60 28.86
N GLU A 270 -12.44 28.04 27.77
CA GLU A 270 -13.68 28.84 27.84
C GLU A 270 -14.78 28.08 28.60
N LEU A 271 -14.97 26.80 28.29
CA LEU A 271 -15.99 25.96 28.92
C LEU A 271 -15.69 25.72 30.41
N ALA A 272 -14.43 25.54 30.78
CA ALA A 272 -14.01 25.44 32.18
C ALA A 272 -14.34 26.74 32.94
N THR A 273 -14.06 27.90 32.34
CA THR A 273 -14.37 29.22 32.91
C THR A 273 -15.88 29.41 33.06
N ALA A 274 -16.66 29.05 32.04
CA ALA A 274 -18.12 29.12 32.08
C ALA A 274 -18.71 28.24 33.20
N ARG A 275 -18.18 27.02 33.39
CA ARG A 275 -18.59 26.13 34.49
C ARG A 275 -18.28 26.71 35.86
N GLN A 276 -17.12 27.36 36.03
CA GLN A 276 -16.78 28.05 37.27
C GLN A 276 -17.77 29.19 37.54
N ALA A 277 -18.06 30.03 36.54
CA ALA A 277 -19.04 31.10 36.66
C ALA A 277 -20.46 30.57 36.99
N GLU A 278 -20.90 29.49 36.35
CA GLU A 278 -22.18 28.84 36.65
C GLU A 278 -22.23 28.34 38.10
N SER A 279 -21.15 27.72 38.59
CA SER A 279 -21.07 27.24 39.97
C SER A 279 -21.12 28.39 41.00
N ALA A 280 -20.49 29.53 40.68
CA ALA A 280 -20.53 30.72 41.51
C ALA A 280 -21.93 31.35 41.54
N ALA A 281 -22.58 31.45 40.38
CA ALA A 281 -23.95 31.94 40.27
C ALA A 281 -24.95 31.05 41.03
N LYS A 282 -24.80 29.72 40.96
CA LYS A 282 -25.60 28.78 41.74
C LYS A 282 -25.45 28.98 43.25
N ARG A 283 -24.22 29.20 43.73
CA ARG A 283 -23.97 29.51 45.16
C ARG A 283 -24.62 30.82 45.58
N GLN A 284 -24.51 31.87 44.77
CA GLN A 284 -25.14 33.16 45.05
C GLN A 284 -26.67 33.06 45.07
N ALA A 285 -27.27 32.32 44.13
CA ALA A 285 -28.70 32.08 44.09
C ALA A 285 -29.19 31.33 45.34
N GLN A 286 -28.42 30.33 45.82
CA GLN A 286 -28.75 29.62 47.06
C GLN A 286 -28.70 30.57 48.27
N VAL A 287 -27.66 31.39 48.40
CA VAL A 287 -27.57 32.37 49.50
C VAL A 287 -28.76 33.33 49.47
N ALA A 288 -29.11 33.87 48.30
CA ALA A 288 -30.25 34.76 48.15
C ALA A 288 -31.58 34.06 48.51
N GLN A 289 -31.73 32.77 48.17
CA GLN A 289 -32.90 31.97 48.55
C GLN A 289 -32.97 31.75 50.07
N ASP A 290 -31.84 31.46 50.71
CA ASP A 290 -31.76 31.28 52.16
C ASP A 290 -32.10 32.58 52.89
N GLU A 291 -31.56 33.72 52.43
CA GLU A 291 -31.88 35.05 52.97
C GLU A 291 -33.36 35.41 52.79
N ALA A 292 -33.94 35.14 51.62
CA ALA A 292 -35.35 35.36 51.36
C ALA A 292 -36.24 34.52 52.28
N SER A 293 -35.85 33.27 52.56
CA SER A 293 -36.55 32.41 53.51
C SER A 293 -36.50 32.97 54.94
N ALA A 294 -35.33 33.41 55.40
CA ALA A 294 -35.17 34.02 56.72
C ALA A 294 -35.95 35.33 56.86
N LEU A 295 -36.02 36.15 55.80
CA LEU A 295 -36.85 37.36 55.77
C LEU A 295 -38.34 37.03 55.82
N LYS A 296 -38.77 35.97 55.13
CA LYS A 296 -40.17 35.50 55.17
C LYS A 296 -40.57 35.07 56.58
N ASP A 297 -39.71 34.34 57.28
CA ASP A 297 -39.95 33.91 58.67
C ASP A 297 -40.03 35.11 59.64
N LYS A 298 -39.15 36.10 59.46
CA LYS A 298 -39.21 37.36 60.23
C LYS A 298 -40.50 38.12 59.97
N LEU A 299 -40.93 38.23 58.71
CA LEU A 299 -42.19 38.87 58.33
C LEU A 299 -43.38 38.15 58.97
N TYR A 300 -43.40 36.82 58.94
CA TYR A 300 -44.46 36.03 59.57
C TYR A 300 -44.53 36.27 61.08
N THR A 301 -43.36 36.34 61.74
CA THR A 301 -43.27 36.65 63.18
C THR A 301 -43.78 38.06 63.49
N LEU A 302 -43.41 39.06 62.67
CA LEU A 302 -43.89 40.42 62.82
C LEU A 302 -45.40 40.53 62.60
N TYR A 303 -45.92 39.84 61.57
CA TYR A 303 -47.34 39.78 61.27
C TYR A 303 -48.16 39.24 62.46
N HIS A 304 -47.75 38.10 63.04
CA HIS A 304 -48.38 37.55 64.23
C HIS A 304 -48.33 38.50 65.43
N LYS A 305 -47.17 39.13 65.68
CA LYS A 305 -47.05 40.15 66.73
C LYS A 305 -48.03 41.31 66.51
N THR A 306 -48.15 41.81 65.29
CA THR A 306 -49.11 42.90 64.99
C THR A 306 -50.56 42.48 65.19
N GLU A 307 -50.90 41.24 64.81
CA GLU A 307 -52.24 40.68 65.04
C GLU A 307 -52.54 40.55 66.54
N GLU A 308 -51.59 40.08 67.35
CA GLU A 308 -51.71 40.04 68.80
C GLU A 308 -51.88 41.44 69.42
N PHE A 309 -51.10 42.43 68.95
CA PHE A 309 -51.24 43.81 69.40
C PHE A 309 -52.62 44.39 69.05
N GLN A 310 -53.15 44.09 67.87
CA GLN A 310 -54.51 44.49 67.48
C GLN A 310 -55.55 43.85 68.40
N LYS A 311 -55.48 42.53 68.62
CA LYS A 311 -56.37 41.81 69.55
C LYS A 311 -56.31 42.38 70.97
N LYS A 312 -55.11 42.71 71.47
CA LYS A 312 -54.93 43.37 72.78
C LYS A 312 -55.58 44.75 72.82
N ARG A 313 -55.37 45.59 71.80
CA ARG A 313 -56.02 46.90 71.69
C ARG A 313 -57.54 46.79 71.65
N GLU A 314 -58.09 45.84 70.91
CA GLU A 314 -59.54 45.59 70.87
C GLU A 314 -60.07 45.15 72.25
N LEU A 315 -59.35 44.30 72.95
CA LEU A 315 -59.66 43.89 74.32
C LEU A 315 -59.64 45.07 75.30
N GLU A 316 -58.63 45.94 75.22
CA GLU A 316 -58.56 47.15 76.03
C GLU A 316 -59.70 48.13 75.71
N ALA A 317 -60.02 48.33 74.43
CA ALA A 317 -61.16 49.13 74.02
C ALA A 317 -62.50 48.56 74.51
N ARG A 318 -62.66 47.23 74.51
CA ARG A 318 -63.84 46.54 75.10
C ARG A 318 -63.88 46.72 76.62
N LYS A 319 -62.75 46.57 77.32
CA LYS A 319 -62.67 46.81 78.78
C LYS A 319 -63.02 48.24 79.13
N LYS A 320 -62.59 49.22 78.33
CA LYS A 320 -62.95 50.63 78.52
C LYS A 320 -64.45 50.87 78.35
N LYS A 321 -65.07 50.29 77.31
CA LYS A 321 -66.54 50.33 77.14
C LYS A 321 -67.30 49.69 78.30
N VAL A 322 -66.81 48.56 78.83
CA VAL A 322 -67.43 47.89 80.00
C VAL A 322 -67.22 48.71 81.28
N GLY A 323 -66.06 49.37 81.45
CA GLY A 323 -65.79 50.31 82.52
C GLY A 323 -66.75 51.49 82.50
N ASP A 324 -66.93 52.10 81.32
CA ASP A 324 -67.87 53.22 81.10
C ASP A 324 -69.32 52.79 81.40
N SER A 325 -69.75 51.59 80.96
CA SER A 325 -71.07 51.02 81.28
C SER A 325 -71.24 50.64 82.77
N ALA A 326 -70.16 50.27 83.46
CA ALA A 326 -70.17 49.98 84.89
C ALA A 326 -70.25 51.26 85.74
N SER A 327 -69.63 52.36 85.30
CA SER A 327 -69.81 53.69 85.90
C SER A 327 -71.23 54.22 85.70
N GLU A 328 -71.84 54.06 84.53
CA GLU A 328 -73.27 54.41 84.32
C GLU A 328 -74.22 53.56 85.19
N SER A 329 -73.85 52.31 85.49
CA SER A 329 -74.63 51.41 86.35
C SER A 329 -74.47 51.74 87.85
N ARG A 330 -73.33 52.31 88.24
CA ARG A 330 -73.06 52.75 89.63
C ARG A 330 -73.74 54.10 89.94
N GLU A 331 -73.77 55.00 88.97
CA GLU A 331 -74.49 56.28 89.06
C GLU A 331 -76.03 56.08 89.14
N LYS A 332 -76.56 54.99 88.56
CA LYS A 332 -77.97 54.58 88.77
C LYS A 332 -78.25 53.93 90.12
N LYS A 333 -77.26 53.39 90.82
CA LYS A 333 -77.44 52.79 92.17
C LYS A 333 -77.35 53.81 93.30
N GLU A 334 -76.60 54.91 93.13
CA GLU A 334 -76.54 55.99 94.14
C GLU A 334 -77.78 56.89 94.17
N LYS A 335 -78.59 56.95 93.08
CA LYS A 335 -79.88 57.66 93.10
C LYS A 335 -81.05 56.90 93.75
N ALA A 336 -80.84 55.65 94.19
CA ALA A 336 -81.89 54.83 94.82
C ALA A 336 -81.74 54.67 96.35
N GLY A 337 -80.73 55.29 96.97
CA GLY A 337 -80.37 55.05 98.38
C GLY A 337 -80.49 56.24 99.36
N SER A 338 -80.78 57.46 98.90
CA SER A 338 -81.02 58.61 99.78
C SER A 338 -82.51 58.94 99.86
N GLY A 339 -83.25 58.07 100.52
CA GLY A 339 -84.65 58.26 100.90
C GLY A 339 -84.81 57.93 102.37
N SER A 340 -84.39 58.85 103.24
CA SER A 340 -84.85 59.04 104.63
C SER A 340 -84.45 60.43 105.08
#